data_AF-A0A9P7Y793-F1
#
_entry.id   AF-A0A9P7Y793-F1
#
_cell.length_a   1.000
_cell.length_b   1.000
_cell.length_c   1.000
_cell.angle_alpha   90.00
_cell.angle_beta   90.00
_cell.angle_gamma   90.00
#
_symmetry.space_group_name_H-M   'P 1'
#
loop_
_entity.id
_entity.type
_entity.pdbx_description
1 polymer ?
#
loop_
_entity_poly.entity_id
_entity_poly.type
_entity_poly.pdbx_seq_one_letter_code
_entity_poly.pdbx_strand_id
1 'polypeptide(L)'
;MGCSMDKSEEALNNRYRMAIIADPQLTDWMSYHQSGLLLALVEAYTDIYMKRSFRRLRASLRPDAVLFLGDLNDGGRKTDNQTFVKNTGRFFEWIFATKSSAWNQEPIVADALVGETAASALAEELQNGNSKEDNSSYLKKRQELTQEEKAAKVDITGHYVQRVGVPLEAEERRKIRESGRSLRLYVAGNHDVGFGDTLIRSSMVRYKKVFGSVNYEVNVGNHSLVILDTLALSSKVPSIRDESQQFLDHIKQGI
;
A
#
# COMPACT_ATOMS: atom_id res chain seq x y z
N MET A 1 21.53 12.98 -43.11
CA MET A 1 20.09 12.87 -42.80
C MET A 1 19.95 12.52 -41.34
N GLY A 2 19.92 13.53 -40.46
CA GLY A 2 19.59 13.33 -39.05
C GLY A 2 18.08 13.38 -38.93
N CYS A 3 17.45 12.28 -38.56
CA CYS A 3 16.03 12.22 -38.29
C CYS A 3 15.75 13.12 -37.08
N SER A 4 15.13 14.29 -37.29
CA SER A 4 14.55 15.03 -36.17
C SER A 4 13.41 14.16 -35.67
N MET A 5 13.58 13.48 -34.53
CA MET A 5 12.43 12.95 -33.82
C MET A 5 11.44 14.09 -33.68
N ASP A 6 10.23 13.86 -34.18
CA ASP A 6 9.16 14.85 -34.12
C ASP A 6 8.94 15.17 -32.63
N LYS A 7 8.92 16.46 -32.28
CA LYS A 7 8.79 16.91 -30.87
C LYS A 7 7.55 16.30 -30.19
N SER A 8 6.56 15.89 -30.99
CA SER A 8 5.37 15.16 -30.58
C SER A 8 5.67 13.75 -30.02
N GLU A 9 6.56 12.98 -30.64
CA GLU A 9 6.98 11.64 -30.18
C GLU A 9 7.82 11.73 -28.91
N GLU A 10 8.71 12.71 -28.83
CA GLU A 10 9.54 12.96 -27.63
C GLU A 10 8.66 13.36 -26.43
N ALA A 11 7.66 14.21 -26.65
CA ALA A 11 6.66 14.58 -25.64
C ALA A 11 5.79 13.39 -25.21
N LEU A 12 5.39 12.51 -26.13
CA LEU A 12 4.63 11.30 -25.82
C LEU A 12 5.47 10.27 -25.03
N ASN A 13 6.77 10.20 -25.29
CA ASN A 13 7.68 9.29 -24.61
C ASN A 13 7.99 9.75 -23.17
N ASN A 14 7.95 11.06 -22.93
CA ASN A 14 8.18 11.69 -21.63
C ASN A 14 6.90 11.89 -20.77
N ARG A 15 5.72 11.50 -21.26
CA ARG A 15 4.47 11.59 -20.50
C ARG A 15 4.50 10.66 -19.28
N TYR A 16 4.17 11.20 -18.11
CA TYR A 16 3.96 10.42 -16.89
C TYR A 16 2.74 9.49 -17.03
N ARG A 17 2.89 8.20 -16.72
CA ARG A 17 1.82 7.20 -16.81
C ARG A 17 1.48 6.65 -15.44
N MET A 18 0.26 6.94 -14.98
CA MET A 18 -0.31 6.29 -13.80
C MET A 18 -1.32 5.24 -14.25
N ALA A 19 -1.19 4.03 -13.72
CA ALA A 19 -2.22 3.01 -13.79
C ALA A 19 -3.09 3.07 -12.53
N ILE A 20 -4.39 2.86 -12.68
CA ILE A 20 -5.34 2.78 -11.57
C ILE A 20 -5.98 1.41 -11.64
N ILE A 21 -5.95 0.67 -10.53
CA ILE A 21 -6.50 -0.67 -10.40
C ILE A 21 -7.58 -0.63 -9.34
N ALA A 22 -8.82 -0.89 -9.76
CA ALA A 22 -9.98 -1.02 -8.89
C ALA A 22 -10.35 -2.49 -8.69
N ASP A 23 -11.01 -2.78 -7.57
CA ASP A 23 -11.60 -4.08 -7.23
C ASP A 23 -10.65 -5.29 -7.37
N PRO A 24 -9.40 -5.24 -6.84
CA PRO A 24 -8.54 -6.43 -6.83
C PRO A 24 -9.10 -7.55 -5.93
N GLN A 25 -9.81 -7.20 -4.84
CA GLN A 25 -10.55 -8.07 -3.90
C GLN A 25 -10.11 -9.54 -3.91
N LEU A 26 -8.94 -9.79 -3.33
CA LEU A 26 -8.35 -11.12 -3.28
C LEU A 26 -9.30 -12.08 -2.57
N THR A 27 -9.71 -13.09 -3.32
CA THR A 27 -10.62 -14.13 -2.84
C THR A 27 -9.97 -14.94 -1.73
N ASP A 28 -10.74 -15.21 -0.68
CA ASP A 28 -10.37 -16.12 0.39
C ASP A 28 -11.57 -16.97 0.83
N TRP A 29 -11.40 -17.75 1.91
CA TRP A 29 -12.46 -18.62 2.43
C TRP A 29 -13.74 -17.86 2.83
N MET A 30 -13.62 -16.56 3.16
CA MET A 30 -14.76 -15.74 3.53
C MET A 30 -15.61 -15.36 2.32
N SER A 31 -15.02 -15.27 1.13
CA SER A 31 -15.70 -14.93 -0.12
C SER A 31 -16.79 -15.94 -0.50
N TYR A 32 -16.49 -17.24 -0.41
CA TYR A 32 -17.35 -18.29 -0.95
C TYR A 32 -17.76 -19.36 0.08
N HIS A 33 -17.39 -19.21 1.36
CA HIS A 33 -17.55 -20.24 2.41
C HIS A 33 -17.04 -21.63 1.98
N GLN A 34 -16.07 -21.67 1.06
CA GLN A 34 -15.44 -22.87 0.57
C GLN A 34 -14.21 -23.18 1.41
N SER A 35 -13.86 -24.45 1.53
CA SER A 35 -12.67 -24.89 2.25
C SER A 35 -11.90 -25.95 1.44
N GLY A 36 -10.65 -26.17 1.82
CA GLY A 36 -9.81 -27.21 1.22
C GLY A 36 -9.48 -26.96 -0.26
N LEU A 37 -9.46 -28.04 -1.05
CA LEU A 37 -8.98 -28.03 -2.43
C LEU A 37 -9.80 -27.11 -3.36
N LEU A 38 -11.12 -27.02 -3.15
CA LEU A 38 -11.98 -26.20 -3.99
C LEU A 38 -11.67 -24.70 -3.81
N LEU A 39 -11.45 -24.27 -2.57
CA LEU A 39 -11.00 -22.92 -2.28
C LEU A 39 -9.64 -22.64 -2.95
N ALA A 40 -8.68 -23.55 -2.84
CA ALA A 40 -7.36 -23.38 -3.46
C ALA A 40 -7.44 -23.24 -4.98
N LEU A 41 -8.36 -23.95 -5.64
CA LEU A 41 -8.61 -23.81 -7.08
C LEU A 41 -9.24 -22.46 -7.44
N VAL A 42 -10.21 -22.00 -6.65
CA VAL A 42 -10.84 -20.68 -6.85
C VAL A 42 -9.81 -19.57 -6.66
N GLU A 43 -9.05 -19.61 -5.56
CA GLU A 43 -7.93 -18.69 -5.28
C GLU A 43 -6.92 -18.69 -6.44
N ALA A 44 -6.50 -19.87 -6.92
CA ALA A 44 -5.55 -19.96 -8.02
C ALA A 44 -6.11 -19.39 -9.33
N TYR A 45 -7.40 -19.62 -9.63
CA TYR A 45 -8.04 -19.12 -10.84
C TYR A 45 -8.10 -17.59 -10.86
N THR A 46 -8.56 -16.98 -9.76
CA THR A 46 -8.66 -15.51 -9.66
C THR A 46 -7.27 -14.86 -9.64
N ASP A 47 -6.30 -15.46 -8.96
CA ASP A 47 -4.91 -15.01 -8.95
C ASP A 47 -4.29 -15.02 -10.36
N ILE A 48 -4.47 -16.12 -11.11
CA ILE A 48 -3.96 -16.24 -12.48
C ILE A 48 -4.59 -15.20 -13.39
N TYR A 49 -5.90 -14.96 -13.25
CA TYR A 49 -6.62 -13.96 -14.03
C TYR A 49 -6.05 -12.56 -13.79
N MET A 50 -5.98 -12.13 -12.53
CA MET A 50 -5.44 -10.81 -12.16
C MET A 50 -3.98 -10.64 -12.56
N LYS A 51 -3.15 -11.67 -12.32
CA LYS A 51 -1.73 -11.68 -12.71
C LYS A 51 -1.55 -11.49 -14.21
N ARG A 52 -2.36 -12.17 -15.04
CA ARG A 52 -2.32 -12.03 -16.50
C ARG A 52 -2.69 -10.61 -16.92
N SER A 53 -3.75 -10.04 -16.34
CA SER A 53 -4.19 -8.68 -16.62
C SER A 53 -3.12 -7.66 -16.23
N PHE A 54 -2.55 -7.76 -15.03
CA PHE A 54 -1.50 -6.86 -14.56
C PHE A 54 -0.22 -6.97 -15.39
N ARG A 55 0.19 -8.19 -15.75
CA ARG A 55 1.36 -8.40 -16.61
C ARG A 55 1.18 -7.79 -17.99
N ARG A 56 -0.02 -7.90 -18.58
CA ARG A 56 -0.33 -7.25 -19.87
C ARG A 56 -0.29 -5.73 -19.74
N LEU A 57 -0.94 -5.17 -18.70
CA LEU A 57 -0.93 -3.74 -18.41
C LEU A 57 0.51 -3.22 -18.32
N ARG A 58 1.38 -3.89 -17.55
CA ARG A 58 2.78 -3.47 -17.40
C ARG A 58 3.59 -3.63 -18.68
N ALA A 59 3.40 -4.72 -19.43
CA ALA A 59 4.10 -4.94 -20.68
C ALA A 59 3.76 -3.89 -21.75
N SER A 60 2.50 -3.46 -21.80
CA SER A 60 2.02 -2.49 -22.79
C SER A 60 2.25 -1.03 -22.38
N LEU A 61 2.02 -0.69 -21.10
CA LEU A 61 1.98 0.71 -20.67
C LEU A 61 3.22 1.16 -19.90
N ARG A 62 3.96 0.25 -19.26
CA ARG A 62 5.11 0.54 -18.38
C ARG A 62 4.86 1.77 -17.49
N PRO A 63 3.83 1.72 -16.62
CA PRO A 63 3.42 2.86 -15.81
C PRO A 63 4.52 3.25 -14.81
N ASP A 64 4.64 4.56 -14.58
CA ASP A 64 5.51 5.15 -13.55
C ASP A 64 4.93 4.94 -12.14
N ALA A 65 3.60 4.96 -12.01
CA ALA A 65 2.87 4.72 -10.77
C ALA A 65 1.67 3.79 -10.98
N VAL A 66 1.31 3.04 -9.93
CA VAL A 66 0.11 2.20 -9.85
C VAL A 66 -0.63 2.54 -8.56
N LEU A 67 -1.87 3.00 -8.68
CA LEU A 67 -2.78 3.26 -7.57
C LEU A 67 -3.78 2.12 -7.45
N PHE A 68 -3.87 1.49 -6.29
CA PHE A 68 -4.87 0.47 -5.96
C PHE A 68 -6.00 1.10 -5.13
N LEU A 69 -7.23 0.96 -5.60
CA LEU A 69 -8.41 1.63 -5.04
C LEU A 69 -9.16 0.80 -3.98
N GLY A 70 -8.43 0.32 -2.97
CA GLY A 70 -9.04 -0.39 -1.83
C GLY A 70 -9.67 -1.72 -2.18
N ASP A 71 -10.31 -2.28 -1.15
CA ASP A 71 -10.84 -3.63 -1.11
C ASP A 71 -9.81 -4.62 -1.67
N LEU A 72 -8.61 -4.57 -1.09
CA LEU A 72 -7.47 -5.37 -1.53
C LEU A 72 -7.66 -6.84 -1.19
N ASN A 73 -8.15 -7.10 0.03
CA ASN A 73 -8.48 -8.43 0.51
C ASN A 73 -9.98 -8.52 0.82
N ASP A 74 -10.68 -9.51 0.29
CA ASP A 74 -12.12 -9.64 0.51
C ASP A 74 -12.48 -9.84 1.99
N GLY A 75 -11.78 -10.77 2.65
CA GLY A 75 -11.92 -11.03 4.08
C GLY A 75 -11.09 -10.10 4.95
N GLY A 76 -10.43 -9.07 4.39
CA GLY A 76 -9.36 -8.30 5.03
C GLY A 76 -9.66 -7.86 6.47
N ARG A 77 -10.90 -7.44 6.75
CA ARG A 77 -11.38 -6.98 8.06
C ARG A 77 -11.74 -8.09 9.04
N LYS A 78 -12.07 -9.30 8.54
CA LYS A 78 -12.58 -10.44 9.31
C LYS A 78 -11.56 -11.56 9.52
N THR A 79 -10.56 -11.65 8.64
CA THR A 79 -9.55 -12.69 8.69
C THR A 79 -8.55 -12.49 9.84
N ASP A 80 -7.99 -13.60 10.32
CA ASP A 80 -6.87 -13.57 11.26
C ASP A 80 -5.57 -13.05 10.60
N ASN A 81 -4.55 -12.83 11.42
CA ASN A 81 -3.27 -12.31 10.96
C ASN A 81 -2.54 -13.28 9.99
N GLN A 82 -2.70 -14.59 10.16
CA GLN A 82 -2.04 -15.58 9.29
C GLN A 82 -2.62 -15.55 7.88
N THR A 83 -3.95 -15.53 7.77
CA THR A 83 -4.67 -15.42 6.50
C THR A 83 -4.41 -14.08 5.85
N PHE A 84 -4.37 -12.99 6.63
CA PHE A 84 -4.01 -11.66 6.14
C PHE A 84 -2.59 -11.65 5.54
N VAL A 85 -1.60 -12.23 6.24
CA VAL A 85 -0.22 -12.37 5.73
C VAL A 85 -0.19 -13.23 4.47
N LYS A 86 -0.90 -14.37 4.43
CA LYS A 86 -1.02 -15.22 3.23
C LYS A 86 -1.54 -14.43 2.04
N ASN A 87 -2.66 -13.71 2.20
CA ASN A 87 -3.27 -12.95 1.12
C ASN A 87 -2.40 -11.77 0.68
N THR A 88 -1.72 -11.12 1.62
CA THR A 88 -0.73 -10.08 1.34
C THR A 88 0.45 -10.62 0.53
N GLY A 89 0.99 -11.79 0.88
CA GLY A 89 2.03 -12.46 0.09
C GLY A 89 1.54 -12.79 -1.32
N ARG A 90 0.31 -13.31 -1.47
CA ARG A 90 -0.32 -13.51 -2.78
C ARG A 90 -0.39 -12.19 -3.57
N PHE A 91 -0.79 -11.10 -2.93
CA PHE A 91 -0.88 -9.78 -3.56
C PHE A 91 0.48 -9.32 -4.10
N PHE A 92 1.51 -9.28 -3.25
CA PHE A 92 2.82 -8.71 -3.59
C PHE A 92 3.71 -9.64 -4.40
N GLU A 93 3.82 -10.90 -3.99
CA GLU A 93 4.83 -11.84 -4.51
C GLU A 93 4.31 -12.64 -5.70
N TRP A 94 2.99 -12.78 -5.84
CA TRP A 94 2.40 -13.61 -6.87
C TRP A 94 1.61 -12.83 -7.93
N ILE A 95 0.57 -12.10 -7.52
CA ILE A 95 -0.41 -11.49 -8.42
C ILE A 95 0.15 -10.22 -9.03
N PHE A 96 0.54 -9.26 -8.18
CA PHE A 96 1.07 -7.97 -8.59
C PHE A 96 2.59 -7.92 -8.53
N ALA A 97 3.28 -9.05 -8.71
CA ALA A 97 4.73 -9.12 -8.65
C ALA A 97 5.43 -8.33 -9.76
N THR A 98 6.52 -7.67 -9.40
CA THR A 98 7.46 -7.01 -10.31
C THR A 98 8.77 -7.81 -10.36
N LYS A 99 9.22 -8.22 -11.56
CA LYS A 99 10.57 -8.82 -11.71
C LYS A 99 11.63 -7.74 -11.45
N SER A 100 12.00 -7.56 -10.18
CA SER A 100 13.29 -7.03 -9.69
C SER A 100 13.35 -7.15 -8.16
N SER A 101 13.13 -8.36 -7.65
CA SER A 101 13.64 -8.82 -6.37
C SER A 101 15.06 -9.35 -6.59
N ALA A 102 16.00 -8.45 -6.86
CA ALA A 102 17.44 -8.73 -6.85
C ALA A 102 18.13 -7.53 -6.19
N TRP A 103 18.93 -7.85 -5.18
CA TRP A 103 19.46 -6.96 -4.15
C TRP A 103 20.27 -5.76 -4.66
N ASN A 104 20.30 -4.73 -3.80
CA ASN A 104 21.17 -3.56 -3.77
C ASN A 104 20.87 -2.42 -4.78
N GLN A 105 19.96 -1.54 -4.39
CA GLN A 105 20.26 -0.14 -4.03
C GLN A 105 19.01 0.54 -3.46
N GLU A 106 19.22 1.39 -2.47
CA GLU A 106 18.21 2.11 -1.67
C GLU A 106 17.23 2.96 -2.50
N PRO A 107 16.04 3.25 -1.93
CA PRO A 107 14.85 3.58 -2.70
C PRO A 107 14.94 4.97 -3.32
N ILE A 108 14.55 5.06 -4.59
CA ILE A 108 14.28 6.34 -5.22
C ILE A 108 12.90 6.79 -4.68
N VAL A 109 12.97 7.41 -3.51
CA VAL A 109 11.90 7.99 -2.70
C VAL A 109 11.00 6.94 -2.04
N ALA A 110 11.55 6.24 -1.03
CA ALA A 110 10.88 5.35 -0.07
C ALA A 110 9.60 4.69 -0.61
N ASP A 111 9.68 3.40 -1.00
CA ASP A 111 8.52 2.50 -1.11
C ASP A 111 7.44 3.02 -0.17
N ALA A 112 6.37 3.61 -0.75
CA ALA A 112 5.34 4.29 0.01
C ALA A 112 4.71 3.26 0.94
N LEU A 113 5.35 3.23 2.10
CA LEU A 113 5.29 2.44 3.29
C LEU A 113 4.63 1.05 3.15
N VAL A 114 5.52 0.04 3.11
CA VAL A 114 5.43 -1.22 3.85
C VAL A 114 4.86 -2.50 3.21
N GLY A 115 4.84 -2.71 1.89
CA GLY A 115 4.23 -3.94 1.32
C GLY A 115 4.92 -5.27 1.65
N GLU A 116 6.21 -5.38 1.37
CA GLU A 116 6.93 -6.67 1.34
C GLU A 116 7.72 -6.93 2.64
N THR A 117 8.36 -5.88 3.18
CA THR A 117 9.11 -5.95 4.43
C THR A 117 8.21 -6.09 5.65
N ALA A 118 7.04 -5.45 5.70
CA ALA A 118 6.13 -5.67 6.84
C ALA A 118 5.31 -6.92 6.73
N ALA A 119 4.95 -7.40 5.54
CA ALA A 119 4.33 -8.72 5.44
C ALA A 119 5.28 -9.78 6.02
N SER A 120 6.57 -9.68 5.69
CA SER A 120 7.63 -10.53 6.21
C SER A 120 7.88 -10.33 7.72
N ALA A 121 7.98 -9.08 8.20
CA ALA A 121 8.18 -8.79 9.61
C ALA A 121 6.96 -9.18 10.47
N LEU A 122 5.74 -9.02 9.95
CA LEU A 122 4.52 -9.49 10.59
C LEU A 122 4.49 -11.03 10.63
N ALA A 123 4.95 -11.71 9.58
CA ALA A 123 5.08 -13.17 9.58
C ALA A 123 6.07 -13.67 10.64
N GLU A 124 7.21 -13.00 10.80
CA GLU A 124 8.24 -13.34 11.80
C GLU A 124 7.73 -13.11 13.24
N GLU A 125 7.04 -12.00 13.49
CA GLU A 125 6.38 -11.74 14.78
C GLU A 125 5.35 -12.81 15.15
N LEU A 126 4.57 -13.30 14.18
CA LEU A 126 3.57 -14.35 14.41
C LEU A 126 4.21 -15.73 14.68
N GLN A 127 5.37 -16.02 14.07
CA GLN A 127 6.10 -17.27 14.33
C GLN A 127 6.72 -17.31 15.73
N ASN A 128 7.13 -16.15 16.26
CA ASN A 128 7.73 -16.04 17.59
C ASN A 128 6.70 -15.89 18.73
N GLY A 129 5.42 -15.69 18.41
CA GLY A 129 4.35 -15.35 19.36
C GLY A 129 3.47 -16.52 19.79
N ASN A 130 4.04 -17.57 20.38
CA ASN A 130 3.25 -18.63 21.02
C ASN A 130 3.56 -18.74 22.53
N SER A 131 3.14 -17.72 23.30
CA SER A 131 2.88 -17.86 24.73
C SER A 131 1.88 -16.81 25.18
N LYS A 132 0.94 -17.23 26.03
CA LYS A 132 0.03 -16.34 26.77
C LYS A 132 0.85 -15.29 27.56
N GLU A 133 0.27 -14.11 27.68
CA GLU A 133 0.57 -13.01 28.61
C GLU A 133 1.63 -11.94 28.27
N ASP A 134 1.11 -10.71 28.43
CA ASP A 134 1.73 -9.45 28.84
C ASP A 134 2.48 -8.56 27.84
N ASN A 135 1.76 -7.54 27.34
CA ASN A 135 2.20 -6.42 26.51
C ASN A 135 3.13 -5.44 27.28
N SER A 136 4.14 -5.93 27.98
CA SER A 136 5.07 -5.13 28.79
C SER A 136 6.49 -5.03 28.19
N SER A 137 6.85 -5.93 27.27
CA SER A 137 8.18 -5.96 26.63
C SER A 137 8.38 -4.82 25.60
N TYR A 138 7.35 -4.50 24.81
CA TYR A 138 7.43 -3.44 23.80
C TYR A 138 7.50 -2.02 24.39
N LEU A 139 6.95 -1.81 25.60
CA LEU A 139 7.03 -0.52 26.28
C LEU A 139 8.41 -0.27 26.88
N LYS A 140 9.10 -1.31 27.37
CA LYS A 140 10.43 -1.18 27.97
C LYS A 140 11.52 -0.89 26.94
N LYS A 141 11.46 -1.51 25.76
CA LYS A 141 12.45 -1.28 24.69
C LYS A 141 12.32 0.08 23.99
N ARG A 142 11.23 0.83 24.25
CA ARG A 142 11.02 2.22 23.77
C ARG A 142 11.66 3.29 24.64
N GLN A 143 12.03 2.99 25.89
CA GLN A 143 12.58 4.01 26.81
C GLN A 143 14.07 4.34 26.55
N GLU A 144 14.75 3.56 25.71
CA GLU A 144 16.21 3.66 25.49
C GLU A 144 16.62 4.36 24.18
N LEU A 145 15.70 4.93 23.41
CA LEU A 145 16.01 5.59 22.13
C LEU A 145 16.57 7.00 22.29
N THR A 146 17.53 7.36 21.42
CA THR A 146 18.29 8.62 21.47
C THR A 146 17.47 9.82 21.00
N GLN A 147 17.90 11.04 21.36
CA GLN A 147 17.13 12.28 21.12
C GLN A 147 16.92 12.60 19.62
N GLU A 148 17.80 12.15 18.73
CA GLU A 148 17.61 12.26 17.27
C GLU A 148 16.57 11.26 16.74
N GLU A 149 16.51 10.04 17.31
CA GLU A 149 15.49 9.05 16.97
C GLU A 149 14.09 9.45 17.48
N LYS A 150 14.04 10.17 18.61
CA LYS A 150 12.81 10.79 19.15
C LYS A 150 12.25 11.89 18.26
N ALA A 151 13.10 12.61 17.52
CA ALA A 151 12.67 13.64 16.60
C ALA A 151 12.14 13.07 15.25
N ALA A 152 12.55 11.86 14.89
CA ALA A 152 12.34 11.31 13.55
C ALA A 152 11.18 10.29 13.42
N LYS A 153 10.67 9.64 14.48
CA LYS A 153 9.65 8.59 14.32
C LYS A 153 8.60 8.46 15.46
N VAL A 154 7.35 8.62 15.03
CA VAL A 154 6.17 7.84 15.46
C VAL A 154 5.70 8.11 16.89
N ASP A 155 4.95 9.19 17.01
CA ASP A 155 3.86 9.24 17.98
C ASP A 155 2.77 8.25 17.55
N ILE A 156 2.31 7.46 18.52
CA ILE A 156 1.36 6.34 18.39
C ILE A 156 -0.10 6.84 18.26
N THR A 157 -0.25 8.11 17.91
CA THR A 157 -1.51 8.87 17.85
C THR A 157 -2.01 9.15 16.44
N GLY A 158 -1.35 8.63 15.39
CA GLY A 158 -1.94 8.68 14.05
C GLY A 158 -1.88 10.05 13.39
N HIS A 159 -0.71 10.70 13.44
CA HIS A 159 -0.43 11.85 12.57
C HIS A 159 0.71 11.52 11.61
N TYR A 160 0.36 10.92 10.47
CA TYR A 160 1.27 10.80 9.33
C TYR A 160 0.70 11.63 8.17
N VAL A 161 0.93 12.94 8.18
CA VAL A 161 0.82 13.74 6.96
C VAL A 161 2.12 13.58 6.19
N GLN A 162 2.22 12.53 5.38
CA GLN A 162 3.35 12.43 4.47
C GLN A 162 2.98 13.19 3.19
N ARG A 163 3.61 14.34 2.98
CA ARG A 163 3.79 14.87 1.62
C ARG A 163 4.93 14.08 0.99
N VAL A 164 4.60 13.03 0.24
CA VAL A 164 5.60 12.35 -0.57
C VAL A 164 5.80 13.18 -1.82
N GLY A 165 6.80 14.06 -1.78
CA GLY A 165 7.27 14.75 -2.98
C GLY A 165 8.00 13.75 -3.86
N VAL A 166 7.38 13.32 -4.97
CA VAL A 166 8.09 12.56 -6.02
C VAL A 166 8.21 13.39 -7.29
N PRO A 167 8.93 14.54 -7.29
CA PRO A 167 9.40 15.12 -8.53
C PRO A 167 10.61 14.32 -8.99
N LEU A 168 10.39 13.14 -9.57
CA LEU A 168 11.47 12.46 -10.26
C LEU A 168 11.69 13.14 -11.59
N GLU A 169 12.90 13.60 -11.84
CA GLU A 169 13.26 14.16 -13.14
C GLU A 169 13.03 13.12 -14.25
N ALA A 170 12.83 13.57 -15.49
CA ALA A 170 12.47 12.70 -16.62
C ALA A 170 13.41 11.49 -16.78
N GLU A 171 14.69 11.69 -16.51
CA GLU A 171 15.72 10.68 -16.59
C GLU A 171 15.64 9.63 -15.46
N GLU A 172 15.32 10.05 -14.23
CA GLU A 172 15.12 9.13 -13.10
C GLU A 172 13.87 8.29 -13.29
N ARG A 173 12.79 8.89 -13.78
CA ARG A 173 11.56 8.17 -14.17
C ARG A 173 11.86 7.14 -15.24
N ARG A 174 12.66 7.49 -16.26
CA ARG A 174 13.07 6.56 -17.31
C ARG A 174 13.83 5.37 -16.72
N LYS A 175 14.81 5.62 -15.84
CA LYS A 175 15.57 4.56 -15.15
C LYS A 175 14.68 3.65 -14.31
N ILE A 176 13.71 4.19 -13.59
CA ILE A 176 12.73 3.40 -12.83
C ILE A 176 11.88 2.55 -13.78
N ARG A 177 11.32 3.14 -14.85
CA ARG A 177 10.55 2.40 -15.87
C ARG A 177 11.39 1.31 -16.53
N GLU A 178 12.68 1.54 -16.77
CA GLU A 178 13.65 0.58 -17.33
C GLU A 178 14.00 -0.55 -16.36
N SER A 179 14.12 -0.24 -15.06
CA SER A 179 14.22 -1.26 -14.01
C SER A 179 12.95 -2.11 -13.85
N GLY A 180 11.87 -1.72 -14.54
CA GLY A 180 10.56 -2.37 -14.46
C GLY A 180 9.82 -2.11 -13.14
N ARG A 181 10.31 -1.18 -12.32
CA ARG A 181 9.66 -0.74 -11.08
C ARG A 181 8.62 0.34 -11.39
N SER A 182 7.66 0.51 -10.48
CA SER A 182 6.64 1.55 -10.51
C SER A 182 6.31 1.93 -9.08
N LEU A 183 6.09 3.21 -8.81
CA LEU A 183 5.54 3.68 -7.54
C LEU A 183 4.21 2.96 -7.27
N ARG A 184 3.95 2.53 -6.03
CA ARG A 184 2.68 1.90 -5.66
C ARG A 184 2.00 2.71 -4.58
N LEU A 185 0.72 3.00 -4.79
CA LEU A 185 -0.12 3.77 -3.89
C LEU A 185 -1.35 2.93 -3.55
N TYR A 186 -1.84 3.06 -2.32
CA TYR A 186 -2.95 2.26 -1.80
C TYR A 186 -4.00 3.15 -1.15
N VAL A 187 -5.26 2.85 -1.41
CA VAL A 187 -6.42 3.37 -0.69
C VAL A 187 -6.97 2.21 0.13
N ALA A 188 -7.40 2.43 1.38
CA ALA A 188 -8.07 1.41 2.15
C ALA A 188 -9.53 1.27 1.72
N GLY A 189 -10.05 0.04 1.63
CA GLY A 189 -11.46 -0.22 1.38
C GLY A 189 -12.21 -0.75 2.61
N ASN A 190 -13.54 -0.79 2.52
CA ASN A 190 -14.38 -1.27 3.62
C ASN A 190 -14.19 -2.76 3.90
N HIS A 191 -13.79 -3.57 2.90
CA HIS A 191 -13.43 -4.98 3.10
C HIS A 191 -12.09 -5.14 3.82
N ASP A 192 -11.19 -4.16 3.70
CA ASP A 192 -9.89 -4.20 4.37
C ASP A 192 -10.00 -3.84 5.86
N VAL A 193 -10.69 -2.73 6.19
CA VAL A 193 -10.64 -2.13 7.54
C VAL A 193 -11.99 -1.94 8.22
N GLY A 194 -13.11 -2.08 7.50
CA GLY A 194 -14.46 -1.77 8.01
C GLY A 194 -14.92 -0.36 7.65
N PHE A 195 -16.02 0.10 8.26
CA PHE A 195 -16.70 1.35 7.85
C PHE A 195 -17.27 2.12 9.06
N GLY A 196 -17.02 3.43 9.12
CA GLY A 196 -17.58 4.34 10.12
C GLY A 196 -17.37 3.85 11.56
N ASP A 197 -18.44 3.86 12.36
CA ASP A 197 -18.43 3.39 13.76
C ASP A 197 -18.10 1.89 13.90
N THR A 198 -18.17 1.12 12.81
CA THR A 198 -17.88 -0.33 12.79
C THR A 198 -16.48 -0.67 12.27
N LEU A 199 -15.62 0.34 12.08
CA LEU A 199 -14.23 0.15 11.68
C LEU A 199 -13.51 -0.72 12.71
N ILE A 200 -12.75 -1.70 12.21
CA ILE A 200 -12.08 -2.70 13.04
C ILE A 200 -10.64 -2.23 13.27
N ARG A 201 -10.35 -1.76 14.48
CA ARG A 201 -9.04 -1.18 14.84
C ARG A 201 -7.86 -2.09 14.55
N SER A 202 -7.96 -3.38 14.87
CA SER A 202 -6.90 -4.35 14.58
C SER A 202 -6.66 -4.53 13.08
N SER A 203 -7.71 -4.38 12.27
CA SER A 203 -7.66 -4.42 10.80
C SER A 203 -6.98 -3.19 10.23
N MET A 204 -7.32 -2.01 10.74
CA MET A 204 -6.65 -0.77 10.39
C MET A 204 -5.16 -0.79 10.75
N VAL A 205 -4.81 -1.30 11.94
CA VAL A 205 -3.40 -1.38 12.37
C VAL A 205 -2.59 -2.29 11.44
N ARG A 206 -3.08 -3.51 11.15
CA ARG A 206 -2.36 -4.43 10.24
C ARG A 206 -2.35 -3.92 8.79
N TYR A 207 -3.43 -3.27 8.34
CA TYR A 207 -3.48 -2.63 7.03
C TYR A 207 -2.40 -1.56 6.92
N LYS A 208 -2.34 -0.61 7.87
CA LYS A 208 -1.31 0.44 7.87
C LYS A 208 0.11 -0.12 7.97
N LYS A 209 0.27 -1.22 8.71
CA LYS A 209 1.56 -1.92 8.81
C LYS A 209 2.03 -2.44 7.46
N VAL A 210 1.14 -2.77 6.51
CA VAL A 210 1.48 -3.38 5.21
C VAL A 210 1.31 -2.43 4.02
N PHE A 211 0.29 -1.58 4.02
CA PHE A 211 -0.05 -0.73 2.87
C PHE A 211 0.24 0.75 3.12
N GLY A 212 0.71 1.09 4.31
CA GLY A 212 1.12 2.44 4.67
C GLY A 212 -0.02 3.30 5.22
N SER A 213 0.19 4.61 5.26
CA SER A 213 -0.83 5.54 5.76
C SER A 213 -2.11 5.45 4.93
N VAL A 214 -3.26 5.68 5.57
CA VAL A 214 -4.57 5.75 4.91
C VAL A 214 -5.00 7.19 4.59
N ASN A 215 -4.21 8.17 5.09
CA ASN A 215 -4.36 9.59 4.84
C ASN A 215 -2.98 10.15 4.42
N TYR A 216 -2.83 10.59 3.18
CA TYR A 216 -1.55 11.14 2.70
C TYR A 216 -1.72 11.94 1.40
N GLU A 217 -0.73 12.80 1.10
CA GLU A 217 -0.65 13.56 -0.13
C GLU A 217 0.61 13.17 -0.90
N VAL A 218 0.49 12.90 -2.20
CA VAL A 218 1.62 12.54 -3.05
C VAL A 218 1.58 13.33 -4.35
N ASN A 219 2.72 13.91 -4.71
CA ASN A 219 2.86 14.56 -6.01
C ASN A 219 3.24 13.53 -7.06
N VAL A 220 2.41 13.42 -8.10
CA VAL A 220 2.62 12.50 -9.21
C VAL A 220 2.54 13.26 -10.53
N GLY A 221 3.70 13.39 -11.19
CA GLY A 221 3.83 14.27 -12.34
C GLY A 221 3.56 15.72 -11.94
N ASN A 222 2.62 16.37 -12.62
CA ASN A 222 2.15 17.73 -12.32
C ASN A 222 0.83 17.77 -11.52
N HIS A 223 0.41 16.66 -10.91
CA HIS A 223 -0.80 16.57 -10.11
C HIS A 223 -0.44 16.23 -8.67
N SER A 224 -1.15 16.84 -7.70
CA SER A 224 -1.19 16.35 -6.33
C SER A 224 -2.34 15.37 -6.19
N LEU A 225 -2.07 14.21 -5.60
CA LEU A 225 -3.06 13.21 -5.24
C LEU A 225 -3.23 13.21 -3.73
N VAL A 226 -4.46 13.43 -3.28
CA VAL A 226 -4.85 13.36 -1.87
C VAL A 226 -5.60 12.06 -1.64
N ILE A 227 -5.03 11.20 -0.81
CA ILE A 227 -5.66 9.95 -0.37
C ILE A 227 -6.23 10.22 1.01
N LEU A 228 -7.54 10.06 1.14
CA LEU A 228 -8.31 10.35 2.34
C LEU A 228 -9.11 9.12 2.74
N ASP A 229 -8.93 8.67 3.98
CA ASP A 229 -9.76 7.63 4.58
C ASP A 229 -11.12 8.20 4.97
N THR A 230 -12.01 8.14 4.00
CA THR A 230 -13.41 8.53 4.15
C THR A 230 -14.20 7.55 5.02
N LEU A 231 -13.74 6.31 5.17
CA LEU A 231 -14.38 5.28 5.99
C LEU A 231 -14.31 5.69 7.45
N ALA A 232 -13.11 6.04 7.92
CA ALA A 232 -12.89 6.57 9.27
C ALA A 232 -13.51 7.96 9.43
N LEU A 233 -13.40 8.84 8.43
CA LEU A 233 -13.95 10.20 8.47
C LEU A 233 -15.48 10.22 8.68
N SER A 234 -16.19 9.21 8.19
CA SER A 234 -17.64 9.07 8.36
C SER A 234 -18.08 8.69 9.78
N SER A 235 -17.14 8.30 10.64
CA SER A 235 -17.41 7.86 12.02
C SER A 235 -17.89 9.01 12.90
N LYS A 236 -18.84 8.72 13.80
CA LYS A 236 -19.24 9.61 14.89
C LYS A 236 -18.29 9.52 16.08
N VAL A 237 -17.47 8.47 16.14
CA VAL A 237 -16.51 8.21 17.22
C VAL A 237 -15.23 8.99 16.95
N PRO A 238 -14.84 9.95 17.81
CA PRO A 238 -13.65 10.79 17.59
C PRO A 238 -12.36 9.97 17.46
N SER A 239 -12.17 8.93 18.27
CA SER A 239 -10.98 8.07 18.21
C SER A 239 -10.81 7.27 16.90
N ILE A 240 -11.83 7.25 16.04
CA ILE A 240 -11.76 6.70 14.67
C ILE A 240 -11.63 7.85 13.66
N ARG A 241 -12.46 8.89 13.78
CA ARG A 241 -12.57 9.98 12.81
C ARG A 241 -11.39 10.95 12.81
N ASP A 242 -10.84 11.26 13.99
CA ASP A 242 -10.06 12.48 14.20
C ASP A 242 -8.78 12.52 13.37
N GLU A 243 -8.12 11.38 13.13
CA GLU A 243 -6.94 11.30 12.25
C GLU A 243 -7.25 11.79 10.82
N SER A 244 -8.34 11.29 10.21
CA SER A 244 -8.77 11.72 8.87
C SER A 244 -9.24 13.17 8.85
N GLN A 245 -9.93 13.61 9.91
CA GLN A 245 -10.42 14.99 10.03
C GLN A 245 -9.25 15.98 10.13
N GLN A 246 -8.26 15.68 10.97
CA GLN A 246 -7.06 16.50 11.15
C GLN A 246 -6.23 16.57 9.86
N PHE A 247 -6.09 15.45 9.13
CA PHE A 247 -5.45 15.45 7.82
C PHE A 247 -6.18 16.37 6.83
N LEU A 248 -7.51 16.25 6.75
CA LEU A 248 -8.31 17.09 5.86
C LEU A 248 -8.19 18.58 6.21
N ASP A 249 -8.19 18.92 7.50
CA ASP A 249 -8.05 20.30 7.96
C ASP A 249 -6.64 20.85 7.70
N HIS A 250 -5.60 20.00 7.77
CA HIS A 250 -4.25 20.37 7.39
C HIS A 250 -4.12 20.68 5.89
N ILE A 251 -4.69 19.84 5.02
CA ILE A 251 -4.64 20.06 3.57
C ILE A 251 -5.38 21.35 3.18
N LYS A 252 -6.51 21.66 3.82
CA LYS A 252 -7.25 22.91 3.58
C LYS A 252 -6.44 24.17 3.90
N GLN A 253 -5.53 24.13 4.87
CA GLN A 253 -4.70 25.28 5.26
C GLN A 253 -3.53 25.51 4.29
N GLY A 254 -3.20 24.52 3.47
CA GLY A 254 -2.08 24.56 2.50
C GLY A 254 -2.49 24.81 1.05
N ILE A 255 -3.78 25.09 0.80
CA ILE A 255 -4.36 25.50 -0.50
C ILE A 255 -4.70 26.99 -0.40
#